data_AF-A0A439GAV9-F1
#
_entry.id   AF-A0A439GAV9-F1
#
_cell.length_a   1.000
_cell.length_b   1.000
_cell.length_c   1.000
_cell.angle_alpha   90.00
_cell.angle_beta   90.00
_cell.angle_gamma   90.00
#
_symmetry.space_group_name_H-M   'P 1'
#
loop_
_entity.id
_entity.type
_entity.pdbx_description
1 polymer ?
#
loop_
_entity_poly.entity_id
_entity_poly.type
_entity_poly.pdbx_seq_one_letter_code
_entity_poly.pdbx_strand_id
1 'polypeptide(L)'
;MWTRKPRSRRRELQTLELASARLRLNQAELALLRAEGMLDERCGAVVGVALCCRIRGAQQRVSEARARLVKIDPASAHRLRAG
;
A
#
# COMPACT_ATOMS: atom_id res chain seq x y z
N MET A 1 14.12 -14.41 -35.18
CA MET A 1 15.10 -13.47 -34.60
C MET A 1 14.35 -12.50 -33.68
N TRP A 2 14.33 -12.76 -32.36
CA TRP A 2 13.58 -11.92 -31.41
C TRP A 2 14.40 -10.66 -31.06
N THR A 3 14.14 -9.56 -31.75
CA THR A 3 14.71 -8.26 -31.34
C THR A 3 13.95 -7.77 -30.11
N ARG A 4 14.49 -8.07 -28.92
CA ARG A 4 14.03 -7.47 -27.66
C ARG A 4 14.40 -5.99 -27.73
N LYS A 5 13.47 -5.18 -28.23
CA LYS A 5 13.59 -3.71 -28.37
C LYS A 5 14.11 -3.15 -27.02
N PRO A 6 15.16 -2.31 -27.00
CA PRO A 6 15.68 -1.79 -25.75
C PRO A 6 14.56 -1.03 -25.04
N ARG A 7 14.15 -1.51 -23.87
CA ARG A 7 13.24 -0.77 -23.01
C ARG A 7 14.02 0.43 -22.52
N SER A 8 13.62 1.63 -22.96
CA SER A 8 14.22 2.89 -22.52
C SER A 8 14.35 2.89 -20.99
N ARG A 9 15.54 3.23 -20.46
CA ARG A 9 15.91 3.24 -19.02
C ARG A 9 14.83 3.84 -18.10
N ARG A 10 14.10 4.85 -18.59
CA ARG A 10 12.94 5.46 -17.93
C ARG A 10 11.79 4.48 -17.62
N ARG A 11 11.46 3.58 -18.55
CA ARG A 11 10.39 2.57 -18.37
C ARG A 11 10.79 1.50 -17.37
N GLU A 12 12.07 1.15 -17.32
CA GLU A 12 12.60 0.18 -16.35
C GLU A 12 12.56 0.77 -14.94
N LEU A 13 12.97 2.03 -14.78
CA LEU A 13 12.82 2.77 -13.52
C LEU A 13 11.35 2.85 -13.06
N GLN A 14 10.44 3.22 -13.97
CA GLN A 14 9.00 3.26 -13.66
C GLN A 14 8.44 1.88 -13.26
N THR A 15 8.91 0.81 -13.89
CA THR A 15 8.48 -0.56 -13.55
C THR A 15 8.97 -0.96 -12.16
N LEU A 16 10.21 -0.65 -11.82
CA LEU A 16 10.79 -0.93 -10.50
C LEU A 16 10.12 -0.11 -9.40
N GLU A 17 9.86 1.18 -9.64
CA GLU A 17 9.13 2.04 -8.71
C GLU A 17 7.70 1.54 -8.47
N LEU A 18 7.01 1.11 -9.53
CA LEU A 18 5.67 0.55 -9.44
C LEU A 18 5.65 -0.79 -8.67
N ALA A 19 6.63 -1.66 -8.91
CA ALA A 19 6.78 -2.92 -8.17
C ALA A 19 7.05 -2.67 -6.68
N SER A 20 7.92 -1.70 -6.36
CA SER A 20 8.21 -1.31 -4.99
C SER A 20 6.99 -0.72 -4.28
N ALA A 21 6.23 0.15 -4.96
CA ALA A 21 5.01 0.74 -4.43
C ALA A 21 3.95 -0.32 -4.11
N ARG A 22 3.76 -1.31 -5.01
CA ARG A 22 2.84 -2.44 -4.79
C ARG A 22 3.25 -3.30 -3.61
N LEU A 23 4.54 -3.64 -3.49
CA LEU A 23 5.03 -4.44 -2.36
C LEU A 23 4.75 -3.74 -1.03
N ARG A 24 5.02 -2.43 -0.94
CA ARG A 24 4.76 -1.63 0.27
C ARG A 24 3.28 -1.54 0.60
N LEU A 25 2.42 -1.44 -0.40
CA LEU A 25 0.97 -1.44 -0.23
C LEU A 25 0.50 -2.77 0.36
N ASN A 26 0.89 -3.90 -0.23
CA ASN A 26 0.53 -5.23 0.27
C ASN A 26 1.01 -5.47 1.70
N GLN A 27 2.22 -5.00 2.04
CA GLN A 27 2.74 -5.07 3.41
C GLN A 27 1.92 -4.24 4.40
N ALA A 28 1.50 -3.04 4.00
CA ALA A 28 0.68 -2.17 4.83
C ALA A 28 -0.72 -2.76 5.06
N GLU A 29 -1.34 -3.36 4.04
CA GLU A 29 -2.63 -4.04 4.15
C GLU A 29 -2.56 -5.27 5.06
N LEU A 30 -1.51 -6.08 4.93
CA LEU A 30 -1.30 -7.22 5.82
C LEU A 30 -1.11 -6.80 7.29
N ALA A 31 -0.38 -5.70 7.52
CA ALA A 31 -0.18 -5.16 8.85
C ALA A 31 -1.49 -4.61 9.46
N LEU A 32 -2.35 -4.03 8.63
CA LEU A 32 -3.68 -3.57 9.04
C LEU A 32 -4.57 -4.74 9.43
N LEU A 33 -4.68 -5.77 8.57
CA LEU A 33 -5.46 -6.97 8.85
C LEU A 33 -5.02 -7.66 10.15
N ARG A 34 -3.71 -7.71 10.41
CA ARG A 34 -3.19 -8.25 11.68
C ARG A 34 -3.58 -7.39 12.88
N ALA A 35 -3.50 -6.06 12.75
CA ALA A 35 -3.91 -5.16 13.82
C ALA A 35 -5.44 -5.24 14.08
N GLU A 36 -6.24 -5.42 13.04
CA GLU A 36 -7.69 -5.64 13.14
C GLU A 36 -8.01 -7.00 13.77
N GLY A 37 -7.31 -8.08 13.41
CA GLY A 37 -7.48 -9.39 14.06
C GLY A 37 -7.13 -9.36 15.56
N MET A 38 -6.15 -8.56 15.97
CA MET A 38 -5.83 -8.34 17.38
C MET A 38 -6.90 -7.54 18.16
N LEU A 39 -7.82 -6.84 17.47
CA LEU A 39 -8.98 -6.21 18.12
C LEU A 39 -10.09 -7.22 18.41
N ASP A 40 -10.21 -8.28 17.60
CA ASP A 40 -11.25 -9.31 17.72
C ASP A 40 -10.96 -10.27 18.89
N GLU A 41 -9.68 -10.56 19.15
CA GLU A 41 -9.22 -11.23 20.37
C GLU A 41 -9.26 -10.24 21.56
N ARG A 42 -10.44 -10.09 22.18
CA ARG A 42 -10.75 -9.23 23.35
C ARG A 42 -9.55 -8.97 24.28
N CYS A 43 -8.80 -7.91 24.00
CA CYS A 43 -7.75 -7.40 24.88
C CYS A 43 -8.25 -6.06 25.47
N GLY A 44 -8.24 -5.96 26.81
CA GLY A 44 -8.86 -4.86 27.57
C GLY A 44 -8.44 -3.44 27.18
N ALA A 45 -9.18 -2.44 27.69
CA ALA A 45 -9.19 -1.03 27.24
C ALA A 45 -7.82 -0.35 27.01
N VAL A 46 -6.76 -0.74 27.74
CA VAL A 46 -5.39 -0.22 27.54
C VAL A 46 -4.76 -0.74 26.25
N VAL A 47 -5.00 -2.01 25.89
CA VAL A 47 -4.58 -2.58 24.59
C VAL A 47 -5.37 -1.94 23.45
N GLY A 48 -6.65 -1.65 23.66
CA GLY A 48 -7.51 -0.96 22.69
C GLY A 48 -6.97 0.42 22.28
N VAL A 49 -6.50 1.26 23.20
CA VAL A 49 -5.98 2.60 22.88
C VAL A 49 -4.66 2.53 22.11
N ALA A 50 -3.71 1.69 22.55
CA ALA A 50 -2.43 1.50 21.84
C ALA A 50 -2.65 0.91 20.44
N LEU A 51 -3.61 0.00 20.30
CA LEU A 51 -3.99 -0.63 19.04
C LEU A 51 -4.70 0.36 18.11
N CYS A 52 -5.62 1.19 18.61
CA CYS A 52 -6.23 2.30 17.87
C CYS A 52 -5.18 3.29 17.35
N CYS A 53 -4.15 3.61 18.13
CA CYS A 53 -3.04 4.43 17.65
C CYS A 53 -2.25 3.75 16.51
N ARG A 54 -2.01 2.43 16.60
CA ARG A 54 -1.36 1.66 15.53
C ARG A 54 -2.19 1.59 14.25
N ILE A 55 -3.50 1.37 14.38
CA ILE A 55 -4.45 1.32 13.26
C ILE A 55 -4.53 2.68 12.57
N ARG A 56 -4.67 3.78 13.32
CA ARG A 56 -4.65 5.14 12.74
C ARG A 56 -3.33 5.43 12.04
N GLY A 57 -2.21 5.02 12.62
CA GLY A 57 -0.90 5.13 11.97
C GLY A 57 -0.79 4.30 10.69
N ALA A 58 -1.41 3.10 10.65
CA ALA A 58 -1.46 2.28 9.45
C ALA A 58 -2.36 2.89 8.35
N GLN A 59 -3.54 3.37 8.71
CA GLN A 59 -4.48 4.06 7.81
C GLN A 59 -3.84 5.31 7.19
N GLN A 60 -3.10 6.08 7.98
CA GLN A 60 -2.36 7.25 7.48
C GLN A 60 -1.32 6.83 6.43
N ARG A 61 -0.51 5.80 6.71
CA ARG A 61 0.49 5.28 5.77
C ARG A 61 -0.14 4.76 4.47
N VAL A 62 -1.29 4.09 4.55
CA VAL A 62 -2.05 3.63 3.37
C VAL A 62 -2.53 4.82 2.53
N SER A 63 -3.06 5.85 3.18
CA SER A 63 -3.53 7.07 2.50
C SER A 63 -2.39 7.78 1.76
N GLU A 64 -1.23 7.91 2.40
CA GLU A 64 -0.03 8.48 1.78
C GLU A 64 0.49 7.63 0.61
N ALA A 65 0.48 6.31 0.75
CA ALA A 65 0.87 5.40 -0.32
C ALA A 65 -0.09 5.49 -1.52
N ARG A 66 -1.40 5.58 -1.28
CA ARG A 66 -2.42 5.79 -2.32
C ARG A 66 -2.23 7.12 -3.03
N ALA A 67 -1.98 8.20 -2.29
CA ALA A 67 -1.71 9.52 -2.88
C ALA A 67 -0.46 9.50 -3.78
N ARG A 68 0.61 8.82 -3.35
CA ARG A 68 1.81 8.63 -4.17
C ARG A 68 1.55 7.78 -5.41
N LEU A 69 0.76 6.72 -5.29
CA LEU A 69 0.41 5.86 -6.42
C LEU A 69 -0.37 6.62 -7.49
N VAL A 70 -1.37 7.42 -7.08
CA VAL A 70 -2.13 8.28 -8.00
C VAL A 70 -1.24 9.31 -8.70
N LYS A 71 -0.22 9.84 -8.02
CA LYS A 71 0.75 10.78 -8.61
C LYS A 71 1.66 10.11 -9.66
N ILE A 72 2.00 8.83 -9.49
CA ILE A 72 2.86 8.07 -10.42
C ILE A 72 2.05 7.51 -11.59
N ASP A 73 0.84 7.02 -11.32
CA ASP A 73 -0.08 6.47 -12.32
C ASP A 73 -1.49 7.04 -12.11
N PRO A 74 -1.87 8.11 -12.85
CA PRO A 74 -3.20 8.70 -12.73
C PRO A 74 -4.32 7.73 -13.11
N ALA A 75 -4.06 6.71 -13.94
CA ALA A 75 -5.04 5.66 -14.26
C ALA A 75 -5.33 4.73 -13.07
N SER A 76 -4.47 4.71 -12.04
CA SER A 76 -4.72 3.99 -10.79
C SER A 76 -5.83 4.63 -9.95
N ALA A 77 -6.07 5.95 -10.08
CA ALA A 77 -7.13 6.64 -9.34
C ALA A 77 -8.54 6.09 -9.67
N HIS A 78 -8.76 5.72 -10.94
CA HIS A 78 -10.02 5.10 -11.38
C HIS A 78 -10.21 3.70 -10.78
N ARG A 79 -9.13 2.93 -10.57
CA ARG A 79 -9.17 1.59 -9.98
C ARG A 79 -9.39 1.61 -8.46
N LEU A 80 -8.84 2.60 -7.76
CA LEU A 80 -9.00 2.72 -6.31
C LEU A 80 -10.39 3.22 -5.88
N ARG A 81 -11.18 3.79 -6.80
CA ARG A 81 -12.58 4.21 -6.57
C ARG A 81 -13.62 3.12 -6.86
N ALA A 82 -13.22 2.06 -7.54
CA ALA A 82 -14.13 1.02 -8.05
C ALA A 82 -14.16 -0.26 -7.19
N GLY A 83 -13.47 -0.27 -6.05
CA GLY A 83 -13.50 -1.33 -5.04
C GLY A 83 -13.70 -0.72 -3.67
#